data_AF-A0A5C7PMJ3-F1
#
_entry.id   AF-A0A5C7PMJ3-F1
#
_cell.length_a   1.000
_cell.length_b   1.000
_cell.length_c   1.000
_cell.angle_alpha   90.00
_cell.angle_beta   90.00
_cell.angle_gamma   90.00
#
_symmetry.space_group_name_H-M   'P 1'
#
loop_
_entity.id
_entity.type
_entity.pdbx_description
1 polymer ?
#
loop_
_entity_poly.entity_id
_entity_poly.type
_entity_poly.pdbx_seq_one_letter_code
_entity_poly.pdbx_strand_id
1 'polypeptide(L)' 'MNSKDIIKQLEDDGWQLRSVRGSHHVFNHPTKLGHITVPHPKRDLGVGLVHKLLKQAGLK' A
#
# COMPACT_ATOMS: atom_id res chain seq x y z
N MET A 1 6.79 -9.91 4.77
CA MET A 1 6.86 -8.44 4.76
C MET A 1 5.66 -7.95 5.55
N ASN A 2 5.84 -7.01 6.47
CA ASN A 2 4.73 -6.60 7.33
C ASN A 2 3.93 -5.49 6.64
N SER A 3 2.65 -5.35 7.00
CA SER A 3 1.83 -4.24 6.46
C SER A 3 2.42 -2.85 6.73
N LYS A 4 3.14 -2.69 7.84
CA LYS A 4 3.87 -1.45 8.17
C LYS A 4 4.99 -1.14 7.17
N ASP A 5 5.72 -2.16 6.70
CA ASP A 5 6.85 -1.95 5.77
C ASP A 5 6.34 -1.47 4.41
N ILE A 6 5.24 -2.05 3.94
CA ILE A 6 4.58 -1.64 2.69
C ILE A 6 4.05 -0.22 2.80
N ILE A 7 3.37 0.12 3.90
CA ILE A 7 2.85 1.47 4.11
C ILE A 7 3.99 2.48 4.08
N LYS A 8 5.10 2.19 4.77
CA LYS A 8 6.27 3.06 4.76
C LYS A 8 6.85 3.24 3.35
N GLN A 9 6.99 2.17 2.57
CA GLN A 9 7.45 2.28 1.17
C GLN A 9 6.50 3.09 0.29
N LEU A 10 5.20 2.96 0.50
CA LEU A 10 4.20 3.75 -0.21
C LEU A 10 4.32 5.24 0.16
N GLU A 11 4.42 5.55 1.45
CA GLU A 11 4.61 6.93 1.94
C GLU A 11 5.91 7.55 1.43
N ASP A 12 7.03 6.80 1.45
CA ASP A 12 8.34 7.25 0.93
C ASP A 12 8.30 7.52 -0.60
N ASP A 13 7.48 6.77 -1.34
CA ASP A 13 7.24 6.98 -2.79
C ASP A 13 6.32 8.19 -3.07
N GLY A 14 5.63 8.71 -2.04
CA GLY A 14 4.72 9.84 -2.16
C GLY A 14 3.24 9.47 -2.21
N TRP A 15 2.87 8.22 -1.92
CA TRP A 15 1.48 7.83 -1.71
C TRP A 15 0.97 8.38 -0.39
N GLN A 16 -0.24 8.91 -0.43
CA GLN A 16 -0.90 9.52 0.72
C GLN A 16 -2.10 8.70 1.14
N LEU A 17 -2.30 8.57 2.45
CA LEU A 17 -3.47 7.88 2.99
C LEU A 17 -4.72 8.72 2.73
N ARG A 18 -5.62 8.22 1.88
CA ARG A 18 -6.87 8.90 1.53
C ARG A 18 -8.00 8.58 2.50
N SER A 19 -8.17 7.30 2.83
CA SER A 19 -9.28 6.84 3.66
C SER A 19 -8.96 5.48 4.28
N VAL A 20 -9.51 5.24 5.48
CA VAL A 20 -9.42 3.95 6.16
C VAL A 20 -10.82 3.46 6.42
N ARG A 21 -11.10 2.22 5.99
CA ARG A 21 -12.35 1.51 6.30
C ARG A 21 -12.02 0.20 6.99
N GLY A 22 -12.14 0.20 8.32
CA GLY A 22 -11.77 -0.95 9.15
C GLY A 22 -10.32 -1.34 8.92
N SER A 23 -10.08 -2.57 8.47
CA SER A 23 -8.73 -3.05 8.18
C SER A 23 -8.21 -2.67 6.79
N HIS A 24 -8.91 -1.86 6.00
CA HIS A 24 -8.50 -1.49 4.64
C HIS A 24 -8.06 -0.03 4.59
N HIS A 25 -6.79 0.20 4.30
CA HIS A 25 -6.19 1.52 4.16
C HIS A 25 -6.02 1.84 2.68
N VAL A 26 -6.69 2.89 2.21
CA VAL A 26 -6.68 3.31 0.80
C VAL A 26 -5.70 4.45 0.63
N PHE A 27 -4.72 4.26 -0.23
CA PHE A 27 -3.70 5.23 -0.59
C PHE A 27 -3.94 5.77 -2.00
N ASN A 28 -3.68 7.06 -2.22
CA ASN A 28 -3.68 7.70 -3.53
C ASN A 28 -2.33 8.37 -3.78
N HIS A 29 -1.94 8.50 -5.04
CA HIS A 29 -0.75 9.23 -5.43
C HIS A 29 -1.15 10.51 -6.16
N PRO A 30 -0.50 11.66 -5.92
CA PRO A 30 -0.81 12.90 -6.65
C PRO A 30 -0.48 12.81 -8.14
N THR A 31 0.56 12.06 -8.52
CA THR A 31 1.01 11.94 -9.92
C THR A 31 0.67 10.60 -10.59
N LYS A 32 0.46 9.52 -9.83
CA LYS A 32 0.19 8.18 -10.38
C LYS A 32 -1.31 7.95 -10.37
N LEU A 33 -1.88 7.63 -11.53
CA LEU A 33 -3.31 7.37 -11.65
C LEU A 33 -3.64 6.03 -10.99
N GLY A 34 -4.48 6.08 -9.95
CA GLY A 34 -4.97 4.89 -9.25
C GLY A 34 -5.09 5.09 -7.74
N HIS A 35 -5.52 4.03 -7.07
CA HIS A 35 -5.48 3.93 -5.62
C HIS A 35 -5.00 2.53 -5.23
N ILE A 36 -4.33 2.43 -4.08
CA ILE A 36 -3.82 1.16 -3.55
C ILE A 36 -4.51 0.89 -2.23
N THR A 37 -5.05 -0.30 -2.07
CA THR A 37 -5.69 -0.71 -0.83
C THR A 37 -4.81 -1.71 -0.10
N VAL A 38 -4.28 -1.30 1.05
CA VAL A 38 -3.44 -2.14 1.91
C VAL A 38 -4.27 -2.64 3.10
N PRO A 39 -4.35 -3.96 3.32
CA PRO A 39 -4.98 -4.48 4.51
C PRO A 39 -4.04 -4.30 5.72
N HIS A 40 -4.43 -3.46 6.67
CA HIS A 40 -3.72 -3.19 7.91
C HIS A 40 -4.73 -3.11 9.07
N PRO A 41 -4.46 -3.71 10.24
CA PRO A 41 -3.21 -4.34 10.67
C PRO A 41 -3.08 -5.81 10.28
N LYS A 42 -2.06 -6.15 9.48
CA LYS A 42 -1.63 -7.53 9.24
C LYS A 42 -0.14 -7.69 9.53
N ARG A 43 0.21 -8.67 10.36
CA ARG A 43 1.62 -8.99 10.65
C ARG A 43 2.30 -9.56 9.43
N ASP A 44 1.69 -10.52 8.73
CA ASP A 44 2.26 -11.08 7.51
C ASP A 44 1.37 -10.80 6.31
N LEU A 45 1.90 -10.04 5.35
CA LEU A 45 1.32 -9.91 4.03
C LEU A 45 1.97 -10.97 3.14
N GLY A 46 1.17 -11.92 2.66
CA GLY A 46 1.64 -12.97 1.76
C GLY A 46 2.42 -12.38 0.58
N VAL A 47 3.51 -13.03 0.20
CA VAL A 47 4.48 -12.53 -0.80
C VAL A 47 3.80 -12.13 -2.11
N GLY A 48 2.78 -12.88 -2.56
CA GLY A 48 2.02 -12.55 -3.77
C GLY A 48 1.21 -11.26 -3.66
N LEU A 49 0.67 -10.94 -2.47
CA LEU A 49 -0.04 -9.68 -2.23
C LEU A 49 0.93 -8.51 -2.23
N VAL A 50 2.07 -8.66 -1.54
CA VAL A 50 3.15 -7.67 -1.54
C VAL A 50 3.61 -7.35 -2.96
N HIS A 51 3.90 -8.38 -3.75
CA HIS A 51 4.38 -8.19 -5.12
C HIS A 51 3.33 -7.49 -6.00
N LYS A 52 2.04 -7.82 -5.84
CA LYS A 52 0.95 -7.13 -6.54
C LYS A 52 0.85 -5.65 -6.14
N LEU A 53 0.96 -5.34 -4.85
CA LEU A 53 0.90 -3.96 -4.35
C LEU A 53 2.08 -3.14 -4.84
N LEU A 54 3.30 -3.69 -4.80
CA LEU A 54 4.51 -3.00 -5.30
C LEU A 54 4.45 -2.76 -6.81
N LYS A 55 3.96 -3.74 -7.58
CA LYS A 55 3.75 -3.59 -9.01
C LYS A 55 2.71 -2.52 -9.32
N GLN A 56 1.62 -2.48 -8.56
CA GLN A 56 0.59 -1.44 -8.69
C GLN A 56 1.10 -0.06 -8.27
N ALA A 57 2.03 0.01 -7.31
CA ALA A 57 2.72 1.23 -6.91
C ALA A 57 3.77 1.71 -7.93
N GLY A 58 4.12 0.87 -8.91
CA GLY A 58 5.22 1.15 -9.84
C GLY A 58 6.59 1.12 -9.18
N LEU A 59 6.72 0.44 -8.04
CA LEU A 59 7.96 0.30 -7.28
C LEU A 59 8.77 -0.92 -7.72
N LYS A 60 8.16 -1.90 -8.40
CA LYS A 60 8.82 -3.10 -8.89
C LYS A 60 8.11 -3.80 -10.05
#